data_AF-A0A7W1SCP7-F1
#
_entry.id   AF-A0A7W1SCP7-F1
#
_cell.length_a   1.000
_cell.length_b   1.000
_cell.length_c   1.000
_cell.angle_alpha   90.00
_cell.angle_beta   90.00
_cell.angle_gamma   90.00
#
_symmetry.space_group_name_H-M   'P 1'
#
loop_
_entity.id
_entity.type
_entity.pdbx_description
1 polymer ?
#
loop_
_entity_poly.entity_id
_entity_poly.type
_entity_poly.pdbx_seq_one_letter_code
_entity_poly.pdbx_strand_id
1 'polypeptide(L)' 'RRAIDPPKFILFVNQPKLLSDPYSRYIERRIRQIEPFPGLPVLLTCRARTQTNET' A
#
# COMPACT_ATOMS: atom_id res chain seq x y z
N ARG A 1 -23.84 14.12 -1.97
CA ARG A 1 -22.42 14.05 -2.39
C ARG A 1 -21.94 12.64 -2.02
N ARG A 2 -21.63 11.77 -2.98
CA ARG A 2 -21.04 10.46 -2.67
C ARG A 2 -19.56 10.69 -2.37
N ALA A 3 -19.11 10.35 -1.17
CA ALA A 3 -17.68 10.33 -0.88
C ALA A 3 -17.07 9.18 -1.69
N ILE A 4 -16.01 9.46 -2.45
CA ILE A 4 -15.24 8.41 -3.11
C ILE A 4 -14.26 7.90 -2.07
N ASP A 5 -14.29 6.59 -1.81
CA ASP A 5 -13.36 5.97 -0.88
C ASP A 5 -11.94 6.02 -1.45
N PRO A 6 -10.93 6.38 -0.64
CA PRO A 6 -9.55 6.42 -1.09
C PRO A 6 -9.03 5.02 -1.44
N PRO A 7 -8.20 4.88 -2.48
CA PRO A 7 -7.62 3.60 -2.86
C PRO A 7 -6.69 3.07 -1.76
N LYS A 8 -6.89 1.81 -1.37
CA LYS A 8 -6.11 1.12 -0.34
C LYS A 8 -5.32 -0.03 -0.91
N PHE A 9 -4.00 0.04 -0.74
CA PHE A 9 -3.04 -0.98 -1.15
C PHE A 9 -2.47 -1.68 0.08
N ILE A 10 -2.49 -3.01 0.04
CA ILE A 10 -1.88 -3.86 1.08
C ILE A 10 -0.66 -4.54 0.46
N LEU A 11 0.52 -4.18 0.93
CA LEU A 11 1.77 -4.83 0.53
C LEU A 11 2.08 -5.97 1.50
N PHE A 12 2.06 -7.19 1.00
CA PHE A 12 2.49 -8.36 1.76
C PHE A 12 4.02 -8.46 1.71
N VAL A 13 4.63 -8.44 2.89
CA VAL A 13 6.09 -8.50 3.08
C VAL A 13 6.42 -9.55 4.13
N ASN A 14 7.69 -9.94 4.20
CA ASN A 14 8.15 -10.89 5.23
C ASN A 14 8.14 -10.23 6.62
N GLN A 15 8.65 -9.00 6.73
CA GLN A 15 8.73 -8.25 7.98
C GLN A 15 8.36 -6.78 7.76
N PRO A 16 7.15 -6.33 8.18
CA PRO A 16 6.69 -4.96 7.96
C PRO A 16 7.62 -3.87 8.52
N LYS A 17 8.33 -4.17 9.61
CA LYS A 17 9.24 -3.23 10.28
C LYS A 17 10.49 -2.90 9.46
N LEU A 18 10.83 -3.71 8.46
CA LEU A 18 11.99 -3.46 7.60
C LEU A 18 11.69 -2.45 6.47
N LEU A 19 10.42 -2.12 6.25
CA LEU A 19 10.04 -1.14 5.23
C LEU A 19 10.16 0.27 5.80
N SER A 20 11.12 1.04 5.30
CA SER A 20 11.35 2.41 5.72
C SER A 20 10.33 3.38 5.12
N ASP A 21 10.04 4.48 5.82
CA ASP A 21 9.14 5.52 5.31
C ASP A 21 9.55 6.10 3.94
N PRO A 22 10.85 6.36 3.66
CA PRO A 22 11.27 6.80 2.32
C PRO A 22 10.93 5.78 1.23
N TYR A 23 11.07 4.49 1.50
CA TYR A 23 10.75 3.44 0.54
C TYR A 23 9.24 3.28 0.35
N SER A 24 8.45 3.43 1.42
CA SER A 24 6.99 3.52 1.35
C SER A 24 6.51 4.64 0.42
N ARG A 25 7.07 5.85 0.59
CA ARG A 25 6.79 7.00 -0.28
C ARG A 25 7.22 6.77 -1.73
N TYR A 26 8.33 6.08 -1.94
CA TYR A 26 8.74 5.68 -3.28
C TYR A 26 7.70 4.78 -3.94
N ILE A 27 7.22 3.73 -3.25
CA ILE A 27 6.17 2.85 -3.77
C ILE A 27 4.89 3.63 -4.07
N GLU A 28 4.45 4.51 -3.17
CA GLU A 28 3.28 5.36 -3.39
C GLU A 28 3.43 6.20 -4.68
N ARG A 29 4.60 6.85 -4.87
CA ARG A 29 4.89 7.61 -6.10
C ARG A 29 4.84 6.73 -7.35
N ARG A 30 5.35 5.49 -7.28
CA ARG A 30 5.29 4.55 -8.40
C ARG A 30 3.85 4.14 -8.73
N ILE A 31 2.99 3.94 -7.73
CA ILE A 31 1.56 3.71 -7.94
C ILE A 31 0.93 4.92 -8.64
N ARG A 32 1.20 6.14 -8.15
CA ARG A 32 0.68 7.39 -8.74
C ARG A 32 1.16 7.66 -10.16
N GLN A 33 2.30 7.13 -10.57
CA GLN A 33 2.77 7.23 -11.96
C GLN A 33 1.95 6.37 -12.93
N ILE A 34 1.33 5.30 -12.44
CA ILE A 34 0.48 4.41 -13.23
C ILE A 34 -0.97 4.88 -13.18
N GLU A 35 -1.47 5.18 -11.98
CA GLU A 35 -2.82 5.70 -11.73
C GLU A 35 -2.75 6.89 -10.75
N PRO A 36 -2.95 8.15 -11.22
CA PRO A 36 -2.62 9.35 -10.43
C PRO A 36 -3.47 9.60 -9.17
N PHE A 37 -4.72 9.12 -9.11
CA PHE A 37 -5.67 9.39 -8.02
C PHE A 37 -5.70 10.87 -7.57
N PRO A 38 -6.07 11.81 -8.47
CA PRO A 38 -6.02 13.24 -8.19
C PRO A 38 -6.99 13.63 -7.07
N GLY A 39 -6.50 14.36 -6.07
CA GLY A 39 -7.30 14.79 -4.93
C GLY A 39 -7.68 13.67 -3.94
N LEU A 40 -7.20 12.44 -4.16
CA LEU A 40 -7.40 11.32 -3.25
C LEU A 40 -6.07 10.90 -2.59
N PRO A 41 -6.06 10.65 -1.27
CA PRO A 41 -4.91 10.03 -0.62
C PRO A 41 -4.79 8.57 -1.07
N VAL A 42 -3.56 8.11 -1.27
CA VAL A 42 -3.26 6.70 -1.54
C VAL A 42 -2.86 6.05 -0.23
N LEU A 43 -3.64 5.08 0.24
CA LEU A 43 -3.40 4.41 1.51
C LEU A 43 -2.55 3.17 1.27
N LEU A 44 -1.29 3.19 1.71
CA LEU A 44 -0.37 2.04 1.63
C LEU A 44 -0.14 1.46 3.02
N THR A 45 -0.45 0.17 3.19
CA THR A 45 -0.20 -0.55 4.45
C THR A 45 0.61 -1.81 4.18
N CYS A 46 1.54 -2.12 5.07
CA CYS A 46 2.30 -3.37 5.01
C CYS A 46 1.68 -4.42 5.93
N ARG A 47 1.59 -5.66 5.47
CA ARG A 47 1.21 -6.81 6.28
C ARG A 47 2.25 -7.91 6.16
N ALA A 48 2.53 -8.56 7.29
CA ALA A 48 3.32 -9.78 7.27
C ALA A 48 2.52 -10.86 6.51
N ARG A 49 3.19 -11.66 5.69
CA ARG A 49 2.56 -12.85 5.14
C ARG A 49 2.30 -13.83 6.29
N THR A 50 1.03 -14.13 6.58
CA THR A 50 0.70 -15.30 7.40
C THR A 50 0.98 -16.53 6.57
N GLN A 51 1.82 -17.43 7.09
CA GLN A 51 2.04 -18.74 6.51
C GLN A 51 0.74 -19.52 6.70
N THR A 52 -0.14 -19.50 5.70
CA THR A 52 -1.21 -20.48 5.61
C THR A 52 -0.49 -21.80 5.35
N ASN A 53 -0.35 -22.62 6.39
CA ASN A 53 -0.01 -24.02 6.21
C ASN A 53 -1.23 -24.64 5.51
N GLU A 54 -1.23 -24.58 4.17
CA GLU A 54 -2.07 -25.45 3.37
C GLU A 54 -1.59 -26.87 3.68
N THR A 55 -2.38 -27.57 4.50
CA THR A 55 -2.23 -28.98 4.82
C THR A 55 -3.04 -29.78 3.81
#